data_AF-A0A2P6U1H1-F1
#
_entry.id   AF-A0A2P6U1H1-F1
#
_cell.length_a   1.000
_cell.length_b   1.000
_cell.length_c   1.000
_cell.angle_alpha   90.00
_cell.angle_beta   90.00
_cell.angle_gamma   90.00
#
_symmetry.space_group_name_H-M   'P 1'
#
loop_
_entity.id
_entity.type
_entity.pdbx_description
1 polymer ?
#
loop_
_entity_poly.entity_id
_entity_poly.type
_entity_poly.pdbx_seq_one_letter_code
_entity_poly.pdbx_strand_id
1 'polypeptide(L)'
;MVASGVHQPPHALSGGALVHERVVMMAANCLLDDMDWAPENKVFAEIRIGLDKNEGGQYEVRHAKWAVVHPGMTSSWNFMGVSDIALVLLDRPSTMRPLLHLPPEWFKWDWQFCAGRPSKGVNPCSGDNGFPLIWKGPTGDVAVGVTTRSGAGCGGWPNVYADVAVASNWIRNTIQWMVHEDAAGRIPGPATG
;
A
#
# COMPACT_ATOMS: atom_id res chain seq x y z
N MET A 1 3.39 4.19 -9.68
CA MET A 1 3.15 5.56 -9.24
C MET A 1 2.79 5.56 -7.76
N VAL A 2 3.25 6.56 -7.03
CA VAL A 2 3.11 6.64 -5.58
C VAL A 2 1.79 7.32 -5.19
N ALA A 3 1.15 6.78 -4.16
CA ALA A 3 -0.04 7.35 -3.51
C ALA A 3 0.27 7.62 -2.03
N SER A 4 -0.30 8.67 -1.45
CA SER A 4 -0.19 8.98 -0.02
C SER A 4 -1.58 9.17 0.56
N GLY A 5 -1.87 8.49 1.66
CA GLY A 5 -3.01 8.81 2.50
C GLY A 5 -2.71 10.04 3.35
N VAL A 6 -3.67 10.94 3.50
CA VAL A 6 -3.58 12.09 4.41
C VAL A 6 -4.33 11.75 5.69
N HIS A 7 -3.58 11.58 6.76
CA HIS A 7 -4.14 11.43 8.10
C HIS A 7 -4.31 12.79 8.79
N GLN A 8 -5.33 12.94 9.64
CA GLN A 8 -5.38 14.08 10.55
C GLN A 8 -4.23 13.93 11.57
N PRO A 9 -3.50 15.01 11.90
CA PRO A 9 -2.48 14.94 12.95
C PRO A 9 -3.11 14.42 14.26
N PRO A 10 -2.45 13.51 15.00
CA PRO A 10 -1.02 13.20 15.00
C PRO A 10 -0.57 12.01 14.14
N HIS A 11 -1.42 11.42 13.30
CA HIS A 11 -1.12 10.14 12.63
C HIS A 11 -0.20 10.31 11.40
N ALA A 12 0.72 9.37 11.22
CA ALA A 12 1.76 9.40 10.20
C ALA A 12 1.17 9.34 8.78
N LEU A 13 1.85 9.98 7.82
CA LEU A 13 1.56 9.78 6.40
C LEU A 13 1.82 8.30 6.06
N SER A 14 0.81 7.63 5.49
CA SER A 14 0.94 6.28 4.98
C SER A 14 1.04 6.32 3.46
N GLY A 15 2.01 5.60 2.92
CA GLY A 15 2.25 5.48 1.50
C GLY A 15 1.47 4.35 0.83
N GLY A 16 1.52 4.32 -0.49
CA GLY A 16 0.90 3.30 -1.32
C GLY A 16 1.36 3.36 -2.77
N ALA A 17 0.93 2.38 -3.54
CA ALA A 17 1.21 2.23 -4.95
C ALA A 17 -0.10 2.09 -5.74
N LEU A 18 -0.32 2.95 -6.73
CA LEU A 18 -1.42 2.73 -7.68
C LEU A 18 -1.09 1.49 -8.53
N VAL A 19 -1.85 0.40 -8.37
CA VAL A 19 -1.65 -0.89 -9.08
C VAL A 19 -2.75 -1.18 -10.10
N HIS A 20 -3.85 -0.43 -10.02
CA HIS A 20 -4.92 -0.35 -11.01
C HIS A 20 -5.43 1.10 -11.00
N GLU A 21 -6.07 1.59 -12.06
CA GLU A 21 -6.63 2.95 -12.10
C GLU A 21 -7.59 3.24 -10.93
N ARG A 22 -8.14 2.20 -10.31
CA ARG A 22 -9.05 2.27 -9.16
C ARG A 22 -8.53 1.61 -7.89
N VAL A 23 -7.32 1.05 -7.87
CA VAL A 23 -6.85 0.28 -6.70
C VAL A 23 -5.43 0.69 -6.33
N VAL A 24 -5.26 1.03 -5.05
CA VAL A 24 -3.98 1.29 -4.40
C VAL A 24 -3.58 0.08 -3.56
N MET A 25 -2.35 -0.38 -3.70
CA MET A 25 -1.72 -1.36 -2.84
C MET A 25 -0.88 -0.66 -1.77
N MET A 26 -1.00 -1.09 -0.53
CA MET A 26 -0.25 -0.53 0.61
C MET A 26 -0.07 -1.59 1.71
N ALA A 27 0.58 -1.20 2.81
CA ALA A 27 0.72 -2.08 3.97
C ALA A 27 -0.63 -2.16 4.72
N ALA A 28 -0.96 -3.33 5.26
CA ALA A 28 -2.20 -3.52 6.01
C ALA A 28 -2.13 -2.86 7.39
N ASN A 29 -0.97 -2.85 8.04
CA ASN A 29 -0.76 -2.14 9.31
C ASN A 29 -1.06 -0.63 9.20
N CYS A 30 -0.79 -0.03 8.04
CA CYS A 30 -1.18 1.33 7.72
C CYS A 30 -2.70 1.54 7.61
N LEU A 31 -3.50 0.48 7.51
CA LEU A 31 -4.96 0.53 7.64
C LEU A 31 -5.41 0.16 9.06
N LEU A 32 -4.80 -0.88 9.63
CA LEU A 32 -5.26 -1.54 10.85
C LEU A 32 -4.92 -0.76 12.13
N ASP A 33 -3.80 -0.03 12.17
CA ASP A 33 -3.49 0.88 13.29
C ASP A 33 -4.51 2.04 13.38
N ASP A 34 -5.26 2.30 12.29
CA ASP A 34 -6.32 3.29 12.23
C ASP A 34 -7.75 2.68 12.25
N MET A 35 -7.88 1.34 12.26
CA MET A 35 -9.17 0.63 12.29
C MET A 35 -9.77 0.48 13.69
N ASP A 36 -9.12 1.00 14.73
CA ASP A 36 -9.77 1.24 16.01
C ASP A 36 -10.65 2.50 15.90
N TRP A 37 -11.93 2.27 15.56
CA TRP A 37 -13.10 3.11 15.89
C TRP A 37 -13.12 4.60 15.49
N ALA A 38 -12.83 4.98 14.24
CA ALA A 38 -13.37 6.25 13.73
C ALA A 38 -14.82 6.05 13.21
N PRO A 39 -15.80 6.88 13.61
CA PRO A 39 -17.17 6.80 13.10
C PRO A 39 -17.18 7.00 11.58
N GLU A 40 -17.49 5.91 10.86
CA GLU A 40 -17.89 5.68 9.46
C GLU A 40 -17.21 6.43 8.29
N ASN A 41 -16.51 7.55 8.48
CA ASN A 41 -16.17 8.47 7.38
C ASN A 41 -14.73 9.00 7.35
N LYS A 42 -13.81 8.58 8.24
CA LYS A 42 -12.54 9.32 8.43
C LYS A 42 -11.22 8.63 8.11
N VAL A 43 -11.16 7.31 7.94
CA VAL A 43 -9.85 6.65 8.02
C VAL A 43 -9.06 6.68 6.71
N PHE A 44 -9.69 6.81 5.53
CA PHE A 44 -8.98 7.04 4.26
C PHE A 44 -9.73 8.00 3.35
N ALA A 45 -10.19 9.13 3.92
CA ALA A 45 -10.95 10.10 3.15
C ALA A 45 -10.15 10.61 1.95
N GLU A 46 -8.86 10.94 2.09
CA GLU A 46 -8.08 11.53 1.00
C GLU A 46 -6.83 10.71 0.65
N ILE A 47 -6.75 10.28 -0.61
CA ILE A 47 -5.60 9.66 -1.24
C ILE A 47 -5.08 10.61 -2.32
N ARG A 48 -3.82 11.05 -2.15
CA ARG A 48 -3.11 11.89 -3.12
C ARG A 48 -2.26 11.02 -4.03
N ILE A 49 -2.44 11.13 -5.34
CA ILE A 49 -1.74 10.30 -6.33
C ILE A 49 -0.87 11.19 -7.21
N GLY A 50 0.40 10.82 -7.38
CA GLY A 50 1.33 11.54 -8.25
C GLY A 50 2.18 12.61 -7.58
N LEU A 51 2.17 12.67 -6.24
CA LEU A 51 3.04 13.57 -5.49
C LEU A 51 4.52 13.31 -5.84
N ASP A 52 5.20 14.37 -6.27
CA ASP A 52 6.64 14.43 -6.52
C ASP A 52 7.40 15.27 -5.47
N LYS A 53 6.66 15.95 -4.59
CA LYS A 53 7.16 16.85 -3.54
C LYS A 53 6.35 16.66 -2.26
N ASN A 54 7.00 16.92 -1.13
CA ASN A 54 6.39 16.85 0.20
C ASN A 54 5.39 18.00 0.45
N GLU A 55 5.62 19.16 -0.20
CA GLU A 55 4.74 20.32 -0.15
C GLU A 55 4.64 20.97 -1.53
N GLY A 56 3.41 21.31 -1.95
CA GLY A 56 3.14 21.72 -3.32
C GLY A 56 3.41 20.61 -4.35
N GLY A 57 3.01 20.81 -5.60
CA GLY A 57 3.08 19.79 -6.65
C GLY A 57 1.72 19.50 -7.27
N GLN A 58 1.74 18.87 -8.45
CA GLN A 58 0.51 18.44 -9.13
C GLN A 58 0.18 17.04 -8.65
N TYR A 59 -1.00 16.85 -8.06
CA TYR A 59 -1.48 15.54 -7.63
C TYR A 59 -2.98 15.43 -7.89
N GLU A 60 -3.43 14.20 -8.06
CA GLU A 60 -4.85 13.87 -8.09
C GLU A 60 -5.33 13.51 -6.69
N VAL A 61 -6.54 13.96 -6.34
CA VAL A 61 -7.23 13.54 -5.12
C VAL A 61 -8.29 12.49 -5.45
N ARG A 62 -8.25 11.39 -4.71
CA ARG A 62 -9.25 10.32 -4.68
C ARG A 62 -9.64 10.03 -3.24
N HIS A 63 -10.80 9.42 -3.05
CA HIS A 63 -11.25 9.01 -1.73
C HIS A 63 -11.26 7.49 -1.68
N ALA A 64 -10.87 6.91 -0.54
CA ALA A 64 -11.07 5.48 -0.36
C ALA A 64 -12.56 5.18 -0.25
N LYS A 65 -13.00 4.22 -1.06
CA LYS A 65 -14.37 3.69 -1.04
C LYS A 65 -14.47 2.42 -0.21
N TRP A 66 -13.45 1.58 -0.27
CA TRP A 66 -13.41 0.28 0.39
C TRP A 66 -11.96 -0.19 0.57
N ALA A 67 -11.72 -1.12 1.49
CA ALA A 67 -10.42 -1.76 1.64
C ALA A 67 -10.54 -3.26 1.91
N VAL A 68 -9.56 -4.03 1.45
CA VAL A 68 -9.42 -5.47 1.71
C VAL A 68 -8.01 -5.74 2.17
N VAL A 69 -7.88 -6.39 3.33
CA VAL A 69 -6.61 -6.84 3.90
C VAL A 69 -6.34 -8.28 3.46
N HIS A 70 -5.07 -8.60 3.16
CA HIS A 70 -4.69 -9.98 2.80
C HIS A 70 -5.04 -10.96 3.93
N PRO A 71 -5.66 -12.13 3.65
CA PRO A 71 -6.13 -13.06 4.68
C PRO A 71 -5.01 -13.71 5.52
N GLY A 72 -3.80 -13.76 4.97
CA GLY A 72 -2.57 -14.13 5.68
C GLY A 72 -2.05 -13.08 6.67
N MET A 73 -2.73 -11.94 6.83
CA MET A 73 -2.48 -10.99 7.92
C MET A 73 -3.17 -11.52 9.18
N THR A 74 -2.41 -11.77 10.24
CA THR A 74 -2.95 -12.18 11.55
C THR A 74 -2.99 -10.98 12.49
N SER A 75 -3.97 -10.93 13.40
CA SER A 75 -4.09 -9.88 14.43
C SER A 75 -3.06 -9.99 15.56
N SER A 76 -2.06 -10.87 15.41
CA SER A 76 -1.00 -11.05 16.40
C SER A 76 0.13 -10.05 16.15
N TRP A 77 0.56 -9.34 17.20
CA TRP A 77 1.76 -8.49 17.22
C TRP A 77 3.07 -9.18 16.81
N ASN A 78 3.04 -10.49 16.56
CA ASN A 78 4.11 -11.22 15.90
C ASN A 78 3.99 -11.03 14.38
N PHE A 79 4.49 -9.90 13.89
CA PHE A 79 4.53 -9.55 12.47
C PHE A 79 5.47 -10.44 11.63
N MET A 80 6.10 -11.47 12.20
CA MET A 80 6.92 -12.40 11.45
C MET A 80 6.03 -13.43 10.74
N GLY A 81 6.19 -13.57 9.42
CA GLY A 81 5.48 -14.59 8.65
C GLY A 81 4.04 -14.21 8.26
N VAL A 82 3.70 -12.92 8.25
CA VAL A 82 2.38 -12.41 7.83
C VAL A 82 2.48 -11.65 6.51
N SER A 83 1.40 -11.69 5.73
CA SER A 83 1.26 -10.83 4.55
C SER A 83 0.68 -9.47 4.94
N ASP A 84 1.56 -8.52 5.23
CA ASP A 84 1.17 -7.16 5.57
C ASP A 84 0.90 -6.33 4.30
N ILE A 85 -0.12 -6.76 3.54
CA ILE A 85 -0.56 -6.15 2.28
C ILE A 85 -2.06 -5.91 2.36
N ALA A 86 -2.48 -4.73 1.92
CA ALA A 86 -3.87 -4.40 1.72
C ALA A 86 -4.09 -3.68 0.39
N LEU A 87 -5.34 -3.73 -0.07
CA LEU A 87 -5.81 -3.07 -1.28
C LEU A 87 -6.93 -2.11 -0.94
N VAL A 88 -6.85 -0.89 -1.46
CA VAL A 88 -7.83 0.18 -1.27
C VAL A 88 -8.49 0.51 -2.59
N LEU A 89 -9.82 0.42 -2.64
CA LEU A 89 -10.65 0.84 -3.77
C LEU A 89 -10.82 2.35 -3.74
N LEU A 90 -10.62 2.99 -4.89
CA LEU A 90 -10.87 4.42 -5.07
C LEU A 90 -12.33 4.69 -5.47
N ASP A 91 -12.87 5.81 -4.98
CA ASP A 91 -14.18 6.36 -5.33
C ASP A 91 -14.38 6.49 -6.85
N ARG A 92 -13.32 6.84 -7.58
CA ARG A 92 -13.30 6.98 -9.04
C ARG A 92 -11.92 6.65 -9.64
N PRO A 93 -11.82 6.30 -10.94
CA PRO A 93 -10.55 6.07 -11.62
C PRO A 93 -9.59 7.25 -11.52
N SER A 94 -8.30 6.98 -11.34
CA SER A 94 -7.21 7.93 -11.49
C SER A 94 -6.81 8.05 -12.96
N THR A 95 -6.40 9.25 -13.40
CA THR A 95 -5.86 9.43 -14.76
C THR A 95 -4.37 9.08 -14.84
N MET A 96 -3.77 8.84 -13.68
CA MET A 96 -2.40 8.42 -13.54
C MET A 96 -2.15 6.98 -13.96
N ARG A 97 -0.98 6.74 -14.55
CA ARG A 97 -0.55 5.40 -14.98
C ARG A 97 -0.24 4.50 -13.76
N PRO A 98 -0.92 3.35 -13.59
CA PRO A 98 -0.59 2.40 -12.54
C PRO A 98 0.79 1.79 -12.71
N LEU A 99 1.38 1.33 -11.60
CA LEU A 99 2.50 0.39 -11.59
C LEU A 99 2.03 -0.90 -12.26
N LEU A 100 2.60 -1.20 -13.43
CA LEU A 100 2.02 -2.19 -14.33
C LEU A 100 2.49 -3.62 -14.05
N HIS A 101 3.53 -3.82 -13.24
CA HIS A 101 4.10 -5.16 -13.08
C HIS A 101 4.20 -5.56 -11.60
N LEU A 102 3.44 -6.59 -11.26
CA LEU A 102 3.64 -7.39 -10.06
C LEU A 102 4.61 -8.53 -10.40
N PRO A 103 5.48 -8.94 -9.47
CA PRO A 103 6.36 -10.08 -9.65
C PRO A 103 5.55 -11.37 -9.90
N PRO A 104 6.14 -12.35 -10.60
CA PRO A 104 5.56 -13.67 -10.70
C PRO A 104 5.71 -14.43 -9.37
N GLU A 105 4.81 -15.37 -9.08
CA GLU A 105 4.81 -16.10 -7.79
C GLU A 105 6.07 -16.93 -7.53
N TRP A 106 6.78 -17.36 -8.56
CA TRP A 106 8.02 -18.10 -8.39
C TRP A 106 9.17 -17.21 -7.90
N PHE A 107 9.03 -15.88 -7.97
CA PHE A 107 9.99 -14.90 -7.48
C PHE A 107 9.74 -14.53 -6.00
N LYS A 108 9.38 -15.51 -5.17
CA LYS A 108 9.09 -15.30 -3.74
C LYS A 108 10.22 -15.77 -2.84
N TRP A 109 10.40 -15.09 -1.72
CA TRP A 109 11.36 -15.44 -0.69
C TRP A 109 10.65 -16.15 0.48
N ASP A 110 9.86 -15.38 1.22
CA ASP A 110 8.96 -15.76 2.31
C ASP A 110 7.88 -14.66 2.38
N TRP A 111 6.94 -14.70 3.33
CA TRP A 111 5.93 -13.65 3.52
C TRP A 111 6.52 -12.24 3.63
N GLN A 112 7.78 -12.14 4.07
CA GLN A 112 8.52 -10.89 4.22
C GLN A 112 9.98 -11.07 3.83
N PHE A 113 10.64 -9.96 3.49
CA PHE A 113 12.08 -9.93 3.30
C PHE A 113 12.67 -8.60 3.79
N CYS A 114 13.98 -8.60 4.03
CA CYS A 114 14.70 -7.41 4.45
C CYS A 114 15.44 -6.78 3.27
N ALA A 115 15.38 -5.46 3.15
CA ALA A 115 16.20 -4.70 2.21
C ALA A 115 16.66 -3.37 2.80
N GLY A 116 17.86 -2.94 2.44
CA GLY A 116 18.44 -1.68 2.91
C GLY A 116 19.92 -1.59 2.58
N ARG A 117 20.51 -0.41 2.80
CA ARG A 117 21.96 -0.21 2.71
C ARG A 117 22.53 0.34 4.02
N PRO A 118 22.61 -0.49 5.09
CA PRO A 118 23.15 -0.10 6.40
C PRO A 118 24.51 0.60 6.31
N SER A 119 25.41 0.07 5.49
CA SER A 119 26.77 0.62 5.32
C SER A 119 26.82 2.03 4.74
N LYS A 120 25.70 2.52 4.16
CA LYS A 120 25.58 3.87 3.62
C LYS A 120 24.64 4.76 4.44
N GLY A 121 24.06 4.26 5.53
CA GLY A 121 23.08 5.02 6.29
C GLY A 121 21.78 5.26 5.53
N VAL A 122 21.45 4.46 4.50
CA VAL A 122 20.28 4.70 3.63
C VAL A 122 19.26 3.59 3.80
N ASN A 123 18.07 3.97 4.27
CA ASN A 123 16.92 3.10 4.39
C ASN A 123 15.62 3.94 4.50
N PRO A 124 14.44 3.43 4.09
CA PRO A 124 13.18 4.12 4.39
C PRO A 124 12.98 4.30 5.90
N CYS A 125 12.20 5.30 6.27
CA CYS A 125 12.05 5.80 7.63
C CYS A 125 10.57 5.83 8.05
N SER A 126 10.31 6.33 9.26
CA SER A 126 8.95 6.65 9.71
C SER A 126 8.26 7.57 8.70
N GLY A 127 7.05 7.17 8.27
CA GLY A 127 6.29 7.86 7.20
C GLY A 127 6.45 7.23 5.81
N ASP A 128 7.38 6.29 5.63
CA ASP A 128 7.55 5.58 4.36
C ASP A 128 6.81 4.22 4.30
N ASN A 129 6.12 3.85 5.39
CA ASN A 129 5.35 2.61 5.45
C ASN A 129 4.24 2.64 4.39
N GLY A 130 4.01 1.50 3.74
CA GLY A 130 3.06 1.33 2.64
C GLY A 130 3.60 1.68 1.25
N PHE A 131 4.72 2.40 1.13
CA PHE A 131 5.31 2.65 -0.19
C PHE A 131 5.90 1.39 -0.81
N PRO A 132 5.88 1.27 -2.15
CA PRO A 132 6.43 0.12 -2.83
C PRO A 132 7.96 0.17 -2.91
N LEU A 133 8.62 -0.96 -2.66
CA LEU A 133 9.97 -1.20 -3.11
C LEU A 133 9.95 -1.57 -4.59
N ILE A 134 10.59 -0.76 -5.42
CA ILE A 134 10.61 -0.95 -6.87
C ILE A 134 11.93 -1.56 -7.32
N TRP A 135 11.83 -2.66 -8.07
CA TRP A 135 12.93 -3.18 -8.88
C TRP A 135 12.83 -2.62 -10.31
N LYS A 136 13.91 -1.99 -10.78
CA LYS A 136 14.03 -1.48 -12.15
C LYS A 136 14.41 -2.63 -13.08
N GLY A 137 13.42 -3.24 -13.72
CA GLY A 137 13.62 -4.33 -14.67
C GLY A 137 13.85 -3.84 -16.10
N PRO A 138 14.41 -4.68 -16.98
CA PRO A 138 14.66 -4.34 -18.39
C PRO A 138 13.38 -4.08 -19.19
N THR A 139 12.24 -4.62 -18.74
CA THR A 139 10.92 -4.48 -19.38
C THR A 139 9.99 -3.52 -18.63
N GLY A 140 10.49 -2.87 -17.58
CA GLY A 140 9.75 -1.91 -16.76
C GLY A 140 9.92 -2.12 -15.25
N ASP A 141 9.33 -1.20 -14.50
CA ASP A 141 9.34 -1.21 -13.04
C ASP A 141 8.45 -2.32 -12.49
N VAL A 142 8.95 -3.04 -11.48
CA VAL A 142 8.23 -4.10 -10.77
C VAL A 142 8.16 -3.75 -9.28
N ALA A 143 6.96 -3.79 -8.70
CA ALA A 143 6.79 -3.62 -7.25
C ALA A 143 7.10 -4.95 -6.54
N VAL A 144 8.29 -5.07 -5.95
CA VAL A 144 8.76 -6.33 -5.35
C VAL A 144 8.47 -6.43 -3.85
N GLY A 145 8.25 -5.29 -3.19
CA GLY A 145 7.93 -5.26 -1.77
C GLY A 145 7.03 -4.10 -1.40
N VAL A 146 6.39 -4.17 -0.24
CA VAL A 146 5.70 -3.05 0.40
C VAL A 146 6.41 -2.76 1.72
N THR A 147 6.83 -1.52 1.98
CA THR A 147 7.52 -1.16 3.23
C THR A 147 6.56 -1.33 4.40
N THR A 148 6.89 -2.16 5.40
CA THR A 148 5.98 -2.43 6.54
C THR A 148 6.52 -1.83 7.82
N ARG A 149 7.81 -2.05 8.09
CA ARG A 149 8.47 -1.65 9.32
C ARG A 149 9.89 -1.17 9.05
N SER A 150 10.23 -0.06 9.69
CA SER A 150 11.60 0.43 9.72
C SER A 150 12.49 -0.40 10.64
N GLY A 151 13.70 -0.72 10.19
CA GLY A 151 14.77 -1.21 11.06
C GLY A 151 15.17 -0.13 12.10
N ALA A 152 15.90 -0.51 13.14
CA ALA A 152 16.29 0.45 14.17
C ALA A 152 17.21 1.55 13.59
N GLY A 153 16.77 2.82 13.72
CA GLY A 153 17.43 4.00 13.18
C GLY A 153 17.24 4.12 11.66
N CYS A 154 16.72 5.25 11.17
CA CYS A 154 16.58 5.49 9.73
C CYS A 154 17.97 5.52 9.06
N GLY A 155 18.35 4.39 8.46
CA GLY A 155 19.71 4.14 7.94
C GLY A 155 20.57 3.16 8.74
N GLY A 156 20.10 2.66 9.88
CA GLY A 156 20.80 1.68 10.71
C GLY A 156 20.63 0.25 10.21
N TRP A 157 19.53 -0.41 10.58
CA TRP A 157 19.24 -1.80 10.16
C TRP A 157 18.34 -1.83 8.92
N PRO A 158 18.40 -2.90 8.08
CA PRO A 158 17.50 -3.06 6.94
C PRO A 158 16.02 -2.99 7.33
N ASN A 159 15.18 -2.49 6.41
CA ASN A 159 13.74 -2.46 6.62
C ASN A 159 13.12 -3.79 6.24
N VAL A 160 11.97 -4.08 6.85
CA VAL A 160 11.14 -5.24 6.51
C VAL A 160 10.13 -4.81 5.47
N TYR A 161 9.97 -5.66 4.46
CA TYR A 161 8.99 -5.49 3.39
C TYR A 161 8.10 -6.72 3.35
N ALA A 162 6.80 -6.52 3.13
CA ALA A 162 5.92 -7.61 2.72
C ALA A 162 6.27 -8.03 1.29
N ASP A 163 6.41 -9.33 1.06
CA ASP A 163 6.77 -9.87 -0.25
C ASP A 163 5.57 -9.83 -1.20
N VAL A 164 5.63 -8.95 -2.20
CA VAL A 164 4.56 -8.81 -3.19
C VAL A 164 4.44 -10.08 -4.03
N ALA A 165 5.52 -10.83 -4.26
CA ALA A 165 5.48 -12.06 -5.04
C ALA A 165 4.61 -13.13 -4.37
N VAL A 166 4.65 -13.23 -3.04
CA VAL A 166 3.81 -14.16 -2.28
C VAL A 166 2.33 -13.82 -2.44
N ALA A 167 1.97 -12.55 -2.44
CA ALA A 167 0.59 -12.10 -2.56
C ALA A 167 0.13 -11.87 -4.02
N SER A 168 0.98 -12.09 -5.03
CA SER A 168 0.73 -11.58 -6.38
C SER A 168 -0.55 -12.12 -7.03
N ASN A 169 -0.90 -13.40 -6.83
CA ASN A 169 -2.18 -13.92 -7.32
C ASN A 169 -3.37 -13.40 -6.54
N TRP A 170 -3.24 -13.30 -5.20
CA TRP A 170 -4.27 -12.68 -4.38
C TRP A 170 -4.53 -11.22 -4.79
N ILE A 171 -3.47 -10.45 -5.04
CA ILE A 171 -3.57 -9.05 -5.48
C ILE A 171 -4.34 -8.98 -6.80
N ARG A 172 -3.93 -9.78 -7.81
CA ARG A 172 -4.60 -9.80 -9.12
C ARG A 172 -6.08 -10.17 -9.01
N ASN A 173 -6.39 -11.25 -8.30
CA ASN A 173 -7.77 -11.73 -8.17
C ASN A 173 -8.64 -10.74 -7.39
N THR A 174 -8.09 -10.15 -6.32
CA THR A 174 -8.81 -9.19 -5.49
C THR A 174 -9.06 -7.88 -6.22
N ILE A 175 -8.11 -7.38 -7.02
CA ILE A 175 -8.34 -6.20 -7.89
C ILE A 175 -9.53 -6.46 -8.83
N GLN A 176 -9.54 -7.61 -9.52
CA GLN A 176 -10.63 -7.96 -10.44
C GLN A 176 -11.97 -8.04 -9.71
N TRP A 177 -11.99 -8.72 -8.57
CA TRP A 177 -13.18 -8.82 -7.72
C TRP A 177 -13.67 -7.44 -7.25
N MET A 178 -12.81 -6.60 -6.67
CA MET A 178 -13.18 -5.28 -6.15
C MET A 178 -13.82 -4.40 -7.24
N VAL A 179 -13.21 -4.35 -8.43
CA VAL A 179 -13.71 -3.54 -9.54
C VAL A 179 -15.05 -4.09 -10.06
N HIS A 180 -15.19 -5.41 -10.16
CA HIS A 180 -16.42 -6.06 -10.60
C HIS A 180 -17.57 -5.85 -9.61
N GLU A 181 -17.34 -6.07 -8.32
CA GLU A 181 -18.36 -5.91 -7.28
C GLU A 181 -18.80 -4.45 -7.11
N ASP A 182 -17.87 -3.51 -7.27
CA ASP A 182 -18.18 -2.09 -7.28
C ASP A 182 -19.07 -1.70 -8.46
N ALA A 183 -18.74 -2.20 -9.66
CA ALA A 183 -19.55 -1.97 -10.86
C ALA A 183 -20.96 -2.58 -10.75
N ALA A 184 -21.09 -3.68 -9.99
CA ALA A 184 -22.37 -4.31 -9.67
C ALA A 184 -23.15 -3.62 -8.54
N GLY A 185 -22.60 -2.56 -7.92
CA GLY A 185 -23.22 -1.85 -6.79
C GLY A 185 -23.24 -2.66 -5.49
N ARG A 186 -22.41 -3.70 -5.37
CA ARG A 186 -22.37 -4.62 -4.22
C ARG A 186 -21.37 -4.20 -3.15
N ILE A 187 -20.43 -3.31 -3.48
CA ILE A 187 -19.58 -2.63 -2.49
C ILE A 187 -20.35 -1.40 -2.00
N PRO A 188 -20.80 -1.37 -0.73
CA PRO A 188 -21.46 -0.20 -0.19
C PRO A 188 -20.47 0.96 -0.24
N GLY A 189 -20.89 2.08 -0.85
CA GLY A 189 -20.10 3.30 -0.78
C GLY A 189 -20.01 3.81 0.67
N PRO A 190 -19.10 4.76 0.96
CA PRO A 190 -19.14 5.47 2.23
C PRO A 190 -20.55 6.06 2.42
N ALA A 191 -21.12 5.91 3.62
CA ALA A 191 -22.45 6.38 3.94
C ALA A 191 -22.54 7.87 3.58
N THR A 192 -23.35 8.21 2.58
CA THR A 192 -23.63 9.60 2.23
C THR A 192 -24.56 10.17 3.30
N GLY A 193 -23.97 10.75 4.35
CA GLY A 193 -24.66 11.61 5.31
C GLY A 193 -24.60 13.06 4.88
#